data_AF-A0A242MXV6-F1
#
_entry.id   AF-A0A242MXV6-F1
#
_cell.length_a   1.000
_cell.length_b   1.000
_cell.length_c   1.000
_cell.angle_alpha   90.00
_cell.angle_beta   90.00
_cell.angle_gamma   90.00
#
_symmetry.space_group_name_H-M   'P 1'
#
loop_
_entity.id
_entity.type
_entity.pdbx_description
1 polymer ?
#
loop_
_entity_poly.entity_id
_entity_poly.type
_entity_poly.pdbx_seq_one_letter_code
_entity_poly.pdbx_strand_id
1 'polypeptide(L)'
;MVAIARRRQFSASEKRRILAEADRCSEPGQIGALLRREGIYSSNLAAWRKRRAAEGKTGLDPRKRGHKADPVIAETRRTAALTREIDRLRRQLMQARLIIDVQKKVSSLMALQNEEDTDGNSAWTE
;
A
#
# COMPACT_ATOMS: atom_id res chain seq x y z
N MET A 1 3.58 -32.47 25.81
CA MET A 1 3.12 -31.68 24.64
C MET A 1 2.04 -32.48 23.91
N VAL A 2 0.81 -31.99 23.85
CA VAL A 2 -0.28 -32.66 23.10
C VAL A 2 -0.10 -32.35 21.61
N ALA A 3 0.01 -33.37 20.77
CA ALA A 3 0.13 -33.20 19.32
C ALA A 3 -1.16 -32.59 18.75
N ILE A 4 -1.07 -31.44 18.09
CA ILE A 4 -2.21 -30.79 17.45
C ILE A 4 -2.47 -31.46 16.10
N ALA A 5 -3.64 -32.06 15.93
CA ALA A 5 -4.06 -32.67 14.67
C ALA A 5 -4.14 -31.61 13.55
N ARG A 6 -3.36 -31.79 12.47
CA ARG A 6 -3.33 -30.86 11.34
C ARG A 6 -4.52 -31.11 10.41
N ARG A 7 -5.44 -30.14 10.31
CA ARG A 7 -6.61 -30.23 9.42
C ARG A 7 -6.18 -30.14 7.94
N ARG A 8 -6.57 -31.13 7.14
CA ARG A 8 -6.32 -31.17 5.69
C ARG A 8 -6.86 -29.91 5.01
N GLN A 9 -6.03 -29.26 4.19
CA GLN A 9 -6.39 -28.11 3.38
C GLN A 9 -6.55 -28.57 1.93
N PHE A 10 -7.65 -28.16 1.28
CA PHE A 10 -7.88 -28.44 -0.13
C PHE A 10 -7.47 -27.22 -0.96
N SER A 11 -6.52 -27.43 -1.87
CA SER A 11 -6.14 -26.44 -2.88
C SER A 11 -7.29 -26.17 -3.87
N ALA A 12 -7.23 -25.07 -4.60
CA ALA A 12 -8.26 -24.74 -5.58
C ALA A 12 -8.31 -25.72 -6.75
N SER A 13 -7.15 -26.22 -7.19
CA SER A 13 -7.02 -27.22 -8.25
C SER A 13 -7.66 -28.54 -7.85
N GLU A 14 -7.42 -29.02 -6.63
CA GLU A 14 -8.07 -30.24 -6.11
C GLU A 14 -9.59 -30.10 -6.09
N LYS A 15 -10.12 -28.98 -5.58
CA LYS A 15 -11.57 -28.75 -5.55
C LYS A 15 -12.17 -28.74 -6.96
N ARG A 16 -11.48 -28.14 -7.94
CA ARG A 16 -11.93 -28.12 -9.36
C ARG A 16 -11.94 -29.53 -9.94
N ARG A 17 -10.89 -30.33 -9.69
CA ARG A 17 -10.81 -31.74 -10.14
C ARG A 17 -11.98 -32.55 -9.58
N ILE A 18 -12.22 -32.45 -8.27
CA ILE A 18 -13.27 -33.19 -7.58
C ILE A 18 -14.66 -32.77 -8.08
N LEU A 19 -14.90 -31.46 -8.28
CA LEU A 19 -16.16 -30.99 -8.85
C LEU A 19 -16.38 -31.50 -10.27
N ALA A 20 -15.35 -31.48 -11.13
CA ALA A 20 -15.46 -31.99 -12.49
C ALA A 20 -15.73 -33.50 -12.53
N GLU A 21 -15.17 -34.26 -11.59
CA GLU A 21 -15.47 -35.69 -11.46
C GLU A 21 -16.87 -35.93 -10.92
N ALA A 22 -17.30 -35.16 -9.93
CA ALA A 22 -18.66 -35.22 -9.39
C ALA A 22 -19.73 -34.82 -10.43
N ASP A 23 -19.39 -33.94 -11.38
CA ASP A 23 -20.26 -33.57 -12.50
C ASP A 23 -20.35 -34.68 -13.56
N ARG A 24 -19.35 -35.57 -13.66
CA ARG A 24 -19.37 -36.76 -14.54
C ARG A 24 -20.10 -37.95 -13.93
N CYS A 25 -20.19 -38.01 -12.60
CA CYS A 25 -20.92 -39.06 -11.91
C CYS A 25 -22.42 -38.98 -12.23
N SER A 26 -22.93 -39.97 -12.95
CA SER A 26 -24.34 -40.02 -13.40
C SER A 26 -25.12 -41.18 -12.77
N GLU A 27 -24.43 -42.23 -12.31
CA GLU A 27 -25.07 -43.39 -11.71
C GLU A 27 -25.28 -43.24 -10.19
N PRO A 28 -26.35 -43.83 -9.64
CA PRO A 28 -26.57 -43.86 -8.20
C PRO A 28 -25.40 -44.55 -7.49
N GLY A 29 -24.83 -43.88 -6.49
CA GLY A 29 -23.72 -44.40 -5.68
C GLY A 29 -22.31 -43.98 -6.11
N GLN A 30 -22.11 -43.55 -7.37
CA GLN A 30 -20.80 -43.07 -7.84
C GLN A 30 -20.31 -41.83 -7.06
N ILE A 31 -21.21 -40.88 -6.80
CA ILE A 31 -20.90 -39.70 -5.97
C ILE A 31 -20.46 -40.15 -4.57
N GLY A 32 -21.15 -41.13 -3.98
CA GLY A 32 -20.78 -41.67 -2.66
C GLY A 32 -19.42 -42.34 -2.65
N ALA A 33 -19.07 -43.10 -3.70
CA ALA A 33 -17.76 -43.70 -3.87
C ALA A 33 -16.65 -42.64 -4.00
N LEU A 34 -16.89 -41.59 -4.80
CA LEU A 34 -15.99 -40.44 -4.95
C LEU A 34 -15.73 -39.74 -3.61
N LEU A 35 -16.79 -39.46 -2.84
CA LEU A 35 -16.69 -38.81 -1.55
C LEU A 35 -15.82 -39.59 -0.56
N ARG A 36 -15.96 -40.93 -0.51
CA ARG A 36 -15.13 -41.79 0.34
C ARG A 36 -13.67 -41.84 -0.13
N ARG A 37 -13.44 -41.93 -1.44
CA ARG A 37 -12.08 -41.96 -2.03
C ARG A 37 -11.32 -40.66 -1.77
N GLU A 38 -11.98 -39.52 -1.90
CA GLU A 38 -11.35 -38.21 -1.69
C GLU A 38 -11.37 -37.78 -0.20
N GLY A 39 -12.10 -38.51 0.66
CA GLY A 39 -12.20 -38.21 2.09
C GLY A 39 -12.99 -36.93 2.40
N ILE A 40 -14.03 -36.64 1.61
CA ILE A 40 -14.85 -35.43 1.74
C ILE A 40 -16.32 -35.77 1.97
N TYR A 41 -17.04 -34.84 2.59
CA TYR A 41 -18.48 -34.97 2.84
C TYR A 41 -19.30 -34.23 1.78
N SER A 42 -20.57 -34.62 1.63
CA SER A 42 -21.53 -33.97 0.73
C SER A 42 -21.67 -32.46 0.98
N SER A 43 -21.54 -32.02 2.24
CA SER A 43 -21.56 -30.61 2.64
C SER A 43 -20.42 -29.80 2.02
N ASN A 44 -19.23 -30.37 1.90
CA ASN A 44 -18.10 -29.72 1.22
C ASN A 44 -18.43 -29.49 -0.25
N LEU A 45 -19.00 -30.50 -0.88
CA LEU A 45 -19.33 -30.48 -2.30
C LEU A 45 -20.44 -29.46 -2.60
N ALA A 46 -21.48 -29.41 -1.76
CA ALA A 46 -22.52 -28.39 -1.82
C ALA A 46 -21.96 -26.97 -1.63
N ALA A 47 -21.07 -26.77 -0.65
CA ALA A 47 -20.43 -25.48 -0.43
C ALA A 47 -19.56 -25.04 -1.62
N TRP A 48 -18.83 -25.96 -2.24
CA TRP A 48 -18.01 -25.68 -3.41
C TRP A 48 -18.85 -25.40 -4.66
N ARG A 49 -19.96 -26.11 -4.86
CA ARG A 49 -20.94 -25.83 -5.92
C ARG A 49 -21.54 -24.43 -5.76
N LYS A 50 -21.96 -24.06 -4.54
CA LYS A 50 -22.49 -22.71 -4.26
C LYS A 50 -21.47 -21.61 -4.56
N ARG A 51 -20.22 -21.80 -4.17
CA ARG A 51 -19.13 -20.84 -4.48
C ARG A 51 -18.84 -20.74 -5.97
N ARG A 52 -18.84 -21.88 -6.69
CA ARG A 52 -18.70 -21.90 -8.14
C ARG A 52 -19.87 -21.22 -8.85
N ALA A 53 -21.09 -21.37 -8.35
CA ALA A 53 -22.26 -20.70 -8.91
C ALA A 53 -22.22 -19.17 -8.69
N ALA A 54 -21.77 -18.72 -7.52
CA ALA A 54 -21.71 -17.30 -7.19
C ALA A 54 -20.53 -16.55 -7.85
N GLU A 55 -19.35 -17.17 -7.92
CA GLU A 55 -18.10 -16.50 -8.31
C GLU A 55 -17.35 -17.26 -9.42
N GLY A 56 -17.99 -18.20 -10.11
CA GLY A 56 -17.38 -18.95 -11.22
C GLY A 56 -16.14 -19.76 -10.81
N LYS A 57 -15.13 -19.78 -11.69
CA LYS A 57 -13.87 -20.52 -11.44
C LYS A 57 -13.01 -19.88 -10.33
N THR A 58 -13.18 -18.60 -10.04
CA THR A 58 -12.38 -17.84 -9.05
C THR A 58 -12.88 -18.03 -7.62
N GLY A 59 -14.14 -18.44 -7.41
CA GLY A 59 -14.70 -18.68 -6.07
C GLY A 59 -14.09 -19.85 -5.29
N LEU A 60 -13.27 -20.67 -5.96
CA LEU A 60 -12.57 -21.82 -5.37
C LEU A 60 -11.15 -21.48 -4.89
N ASP A 61 -10.62 -20.32 -5.30
CA ASP A 61 -9.28 -19.87 -4.93
C ASP A 61 -9.22 -19.42 -3.46
N PRO A 62 -8.06 -19.59 -2.79
CA PRO A 62 -7.87 -19.10 -1.43
C PRO A 62 -8.01 -17.57 -1.42
N ARG A 63 -9.11 -17.07 -0.87
CA ARG A 63 -9.31 -15.63 -0.72
C ARG A 63 -8.62 -15.15 0.54
N LYS A 64 -7.84 -14.07 0.45
CA LYS A 64 -7.36 -13.35 1.63
C LYS A 64 -8.57 -12.92 2.46
N ARG A 65 -8.73 -13.52 3.64
CA ARG A 65 -9.69 -13.07 4.65
C ARG A 65 -9.15 -11.77 5.24
N GLY A 66 -9.99 -10.74 5.27
CA GLY A 66 -9.64 -9.44 5.83
C GLY A 66 -10.42 -8.31 5.17
N HIS A 67 -10.43 -7.16 5.83
CA HIS A 67 -10.96 -5.91 5.28
C HIS A 67 -10.25 -5.61 3.96
N LYS A 68 -10.99 -5.36 2.88
CA LYS A 68 -10.40 -4.88 1.62
C LYS A 68 -9.76 -3.52 1.93
N ALA A 69 -8.51 -3.29 1.54
CA ALA A 69 -7.89 -1.98 1.76
C ALA A 69 -8.75 -0.91 1.09
N ASP A 70 -9.29 0.01 1.89
CA ASP A 70 -10.12 1.09 1.38
C ASP A 70 -9.21 2.07 0.62
N PRO A 71 -9.42 2.27 -0.69
CA PRO A 71 -8.61 3.20 -1.47
C PRO A 71 -8.65 4.63 -0.90
N VAL A 72 -9.74 5.01 -0.23
CA VAL A 72 -9.90 6.34 0.40
C VAL A 72 -8.91 6.52 1.55
N ILE A 73 -8.67 5.47 2.35
CA ILE A 73 -7.71 5.52 3.46
C ILE A 73 -6.27 5.60 2.94
N ALA A 74 -5.98 4.93 1.82
CA ALA A 74 -4.67 5.03 1.19
C ALA A 74 -4.42 6.46 0.65
N GLU A 75 -5.42 7.06 0.03
CA GLU A 75 -5.31 8.39 -0.57
C GLU A 75 -5.22 9.50 0.48
N THR A 76 -6.03 9.44 1.54
CA THR A 76 -5.95 10.38 2.68
C THR A 76 -4.59 10.36 3.38
N ARG A 77 -3.93 9.20 3.46
CA ARG A 77 -2.57 9.12 4.00
C ARG A 77 -1.54 9.80 3.10
N ARG A 78 -1.68 9.65 1.77
CA ARG A 78 -0.79 10.29 0.80
C ARG A 78 -0.94 11.80 0.82
N THR A 79 -2.17 12.30 0.80
CA THR A 79 -2.42 13.74 0.87
C THR A 79 -1.87 14.35 2.16
N ALA A 80 -2.06 13.70 3.30
CA ALA A 80 -1.50 14.15 4.57
C ALA A 80 0.05 14.12 4.62
N ALA A 81 0.70 13.19 3.91
CA ALA A 81 2.15 13.16 3.82
C ALA A 81 2.67 14.32 2.93
N LEU A 82 2.03 14.52 1.78
CA LEU A 82 2.40 15.58 0.83
C LEU A 82 2.21 16.98 1.42
N THR A 83 1.13 17.23 2.18
CA THR A 83 0.92 18.54 2.82
C THR A 83 2.01 18.87 3.84
N ARG A 84 2.43 17.88 4.65
CA ARG A 84 3.53 18.06 5.61
C ARG A 84 4.85 18.39 4.93
N GLU A 85 5.11 17.77 3.78
CA GLU A 85 6.32 18.02 3.00
C GLU A 85 6.32 19.42 2.39
N ILE A 86 5.19 19.84 1.82
CA ILE A 86 5.00 21.22 1.33
C ILE A 86 5.25 22.24 2.45
N ASP A 87 4.69 22.02 3.64
CA ASP A 87 4.85 22.94 4.77
C ASP A 87 6.29 22.97 5.30
N ARG A 88 7.00 21.84 5.24
CA ARG A 88 8.43 21.79 5.58
C ARG A 88 9.26 22.58 4.57
N LEU A 89 9.05 22.35 3.27
CA LEU A 89 9.77 23.03 2.19
C LEU A 89 9.51 24.53 2.20
N ARG A 90 8.25 24.95 2.45
CA ARG A 90 7.89 26.37 2.61
C ARG A 90 8.65 27.02 3.76
N ARG A 91 8.76 26.36 4.91
CA ARG A 91 9.54 26.87 6.06
C ARG A 91 11.03 27.02 5.72
N GLN A 92 11.61 26.05 5.03
CA GLN A 92 13.01 26.13 4.58
C GLN A 92 13.22 27.28 3.58
N LEU A 93 12.30 27.48 2.64
CA LEU A 93 12.35 28.59 1.70
C LEU A 93 12.25 29.95 2.39
N MET A 94 11.36 30.08 3.39
CA MET A 94 11.26 31.32 4.17
C MET A 94 12.57 31.62 4.92
N GLN A 95 13.16 30.60 5.56
CA GLN A 95 14.43 30.76 6.27
C GLN A 95 15.57 31.17 5.32
N ALA A 96 15.68 30.52 4.16
CA ALA A 96 16.70 30.85 3.17
C ALA A 96 16.53 32.29 2.64
N ARG A 97 15.30 32.72 2.35
CA ARG A 97 15.00 34.10 1.93
C ARG A 97 15.39 35.12 3.00
N LEU A 98 15.09 34.85 4.26
CA LEU A 98 15.45 35.72 5.37
C LEU A 98 16.98 35.89 5.49
N ILE A 99 17.74 34.79 5.35
CA ILE A 99 19.21 34.84 5.36
C ILE A 99 19.72 35.72 4.22
N ILE A 100 19.20 35.53 3.00
CA ILE A 100 19.59 36.33 1.84
C ILE A 100 19.28 37.82 2.06
N ASP A 101 18.12 38.15 2.63
CA ASP A 101 17.73 39.53 2.89
C ASP A 101 18.64 40.20 3.93
N VAL A 102 18.99 39.48 5.00
CA VAL A 102 19.95 39.98 6.00
C VAL A 102 21.32 40.20 5.36
N GLN A 103 21.82 39.24 4.57
CA GLN A 103 23.11 39.37 3.87
C GLN A 103 23.13 40.61 2.96
N LYS A 104 22.08 40.80 2.15
CA LYS A 104 21.96 41.99 1.29
C LYS A 104 21.99 43.28 2.09
N LYS A 105 21.23 43.37 3.19
CA LYS A 105 21.21 44.56 4.05
C LYS A 105 22.59 44.86 4.64
N VAL A 106 23.31 43.84 5.13
CA VAL A 106 24.67 44.03 5.66
C VAL A 106 25.62 44.51 4.57
N SER A 107 25.59 43.90 3.38
CA SER A 107 26.41 44.35 2.25
C SER A 107 26.11 45.79 1.84
N SER A 108 24.84 46.19 1.82
CA SER A 108 24.45 47.58 1.53
C SER A 108 24.96 48.57 2.58
N LEU A 109 24.88 48.23 3.87
CA LEU A 109 25.39 49.09 4.94
C LEU A 109 26.92 49.23 4.87
N MET A 110 27.62 48.13 4.62
CA MET A 110 29.08 48.14 4.46
C MET A 110 29.50 48.93 3.23
N ALA A 111 28.76 48.85 2.12
CA ALA A 111 29.04 49.65 0.92
C ALA A 111 28.94 51.15 1.20
N LEU A 112 27.91 51.58 1.96
CA LEU A 112 27.74 52.99 2.34
C LEU A 112 28.88 53.49 3.25
N GLN A 113 29.36 52.67 4.19
CA GLN A 113 30.49 53.04 5.05
C GLN A 113 31.80 53.21 4.26
N ASN A 114 32.04 52.35 3.27
CA ASN A 114 33.25 52.45 2.45
C ASN A 114 33.24 53.69 1.52
N GLU A 115 32.07 54.19 1.11
CA GLU A 115 31.97 55.43 0.32
C GLU A 115 32.32 56.67 1.16
N GLU A 116 31.87 56.73 2.43
CA GLU A 116 32.19 57.83 3.36
C GLU A 116 33.70 57.90 3.70
N ASP A 117 34.39 56.77 3.79
CA ASP A 117 35.83 56.70 4.06
C ASP A 117 36.70 57.14 2.85
N THR A 118 36.17 57.04 1.62
CA THR A 118 36.92 57.41 0.40
C THR A 118 36.93 58.92 0.11
N ASP A 119 35.93 59.68 0.58
CA ASP A 119 35.88 61.14 0.42
C ASP A 119 36.82 61.86 1.40
N GLY A 120 37.21 61.23 2.52
CA GLY A 120 38.14 61.79 3.50
C GLY A 120 39.63 61.64 3.16
N ASN A 121 40.00 60.66 2.32
CA ASN A 121 41.40 60.33 2.03
C ASN A 121 41.98 61.03 0.78
N SER A 122 41.16 61.76 0.01
CA SER A 122 41.62 62.53 -1.16
C SER A 122 42.01 63.99 -0.84
N ALA A 123 41.78 64.45 0.41
CA ALA A 123 42.06 65.82 0.83
C ALA A 123 43.49 66.08 1.35
N TRP A 124 44.34 65.06 1.44
CA TRP A 124 45.72 65.16 1.95
C TRP A 124 46.72 64.37 1.10
N THR A 125 46.79 64.66 -0.20
CA THR A 125 47.99 64.38 -1.01
C THR A 125 48.19 65.51 -2.01
N GLU A 126 48.87 66.58 -1.58
CA GLU A 126 49.57 67.54 -2.44
C GLU A 126 50.97 67.78 -1.84
#